data_AF-A0A382KZG2-F1
#
_entry.id   AF-A0A382KZG2-F1
#
_cell.length_a   1.000
_cell.length_b   1.000
_cell.length_c   1.000
_cell.angle_alpha   90.00
_cell.angle_beta   90.00
_cell.angle_gamma   90.00
#
_symmetry.space_group_name_H-M   'P 1'
#
loop_
_entity.id
_entity.type
_entity.pdbx_description
1 polymer ?
#
loop_
_entity_poly.entity_id
_entity_poly.type
_entity_poly.pdbx_seq_one_letter_code
_entity_poly.pdbx_strand_id
1 'polypeptide(L)'
;VVIPDSEYLQPGQSSGWVPMGQVLDALHNSQWAPRAIYKEASGKDMVLRLQFAIPDGRGGLKTIKDITVKGNPPRHGGAPYSPIVFEIPGNIAPNADVTTALKERFWLPKIRTQKEAVDWLLGEVRKFPNVGPTPKRFLLYNILGFGGRSFDDPATKQLALALGDNTWVGGTGQKRELVAHWRDPNPVSIKKRETSRTGGFKDLLVVSYGDEIHLPSDPVTDEEFVAWLKQRGVKYSGAVKFTKTKGQPLYYYSQICSKEKGGRRFAAGTAYYKSKGIRTGANYSPHSNYLVNELDYIRTFKLRAMSLPWSEDYVWQIPEFSVQAMGYLTSGLRAGAKYDNLPIHMYVMPHSPGNTPRDFRLSYYTAIAHGAKHINYFCASPLATGVTENYIATDDLEMWRQVHACTHE
;
A
#
# COMPACT_ATOMS: atom_id res chain seq x y z
N VAL A 1 4.11 29.87 -11.94
CA VAL A 1 3.18 30.61 -12.81
C VAL A 1 2.57 31.72 -11.99
N VAL A 2 2.70 32.98 -12.42
CA VAL A 2 1.99 34.11 -11.82
C VAL A 2 0.69 34.25 -12.58
N ILE A 3 -0.46 34.10 -11.90
CA ILE A 3 -1.78 34.23 -12.52
C ILE A 3 -2.19 35.71 -12.45
N PRO A 4 -2.53 36.37 -13.58
CA PRO A 4 -3.02 37.74 -13.58
C PRO A 4 -4.27 37.92 -12.72
N ASP A 5 -4.39 39.07 -12.06
CA ASP A 5 -5.53 39.37 -11.17
C ASP A 5 -6.89 39.26 -11.86
N SER A 6 -6.95 39.57 -13.16
CA SER A 6 -8.14 39.48 -14.00
C SER A 6 -8.59 38.05 -14.30
N GLU A 7 -7.73 37.05 -14.09
CA GLU A 7 -8.03 35.63 -14.35
C GLU A 7 -8.64 34.93 -13.12
N TYR A 8 -8.68 35.59 -11.95
CA TYR A 8 -9.36 35.04 -10.78
C TYR A 8 -10.87 35.31 -10.84
N LEU A 9 -11.65 34.23 -10.72
CA LEU A 9 -13.10 34.30 -10.59
C LEU A 9 -13.50 34.91 -9.23
N GLN A 10 -14.50 35.79 -9.26
CA GLN A 10 -15.17 36.31 -8.07
C GLN A 10 -16.23 35.30 -7.56
N PRO A 11 -16.61 35.34 -6.27
CA PRO A 11 -17.70 34.52 -5.75
C PRO A 11 -18.97 34.64 -6.60
N GLY A 12 -19.55 33.50 -7.00
CA GLY A 12 -20.73 33.43 -7.86
C GLY A 12 -20.45 33.47 -9.36
N GLN A 13 -19.22 33.80 -9.79
CA GLN A 13 -18.81 33.68 -11.19
C GLN A 13 -18.54 32.21 -11.55
N SER A 14 -18.65 31.91 -12.83
CA SER A 14 -18.31 30.61 -13.41
C SER A 14 -17.25 30.80 -14.50
N SER A 15 -16.35 29.83 -14.65
CA SER A 15 -15.51 29.77 -15.83
C SER A 15 -16.34 29.43 -17.07
N GLY A 16 -15.76 29.60 -18.26
CA GLY A 16 -16.22 28.88 -19.43
C GLY A 16 -16.01 27.36 -19.29
N TRP A 17 -16.53 26.60 -20.26
CA TRP A 17 -16.28 25.17 -20.35
C TRP A 17 -14.82 24.91 -20.72
N VAL A 18 -14.17 24.02 -19.98
CA VAL A 18 -12.80 23.57 -20.27
C VAL A 18 -12.89 22.22 -20.98
N PRO A 19 -12.50 22.13 -22.27
CA PRO A 19 -12.49 20.86 -22.98
C PRO A 19 -11.39 19.97 -22.41
N MET A 20 -11.79 18.81 -21.86
CA MET A 20 -10.85 17.82 -21.32
C MET A 20 -10.31 16.85 -22.38
N GLY A 21 -10.83 16.91 -23.61
CA GLY A 21 -10.42 16.04 -24.71
C GLY A 21 -10.50 14.55 -24.36
N GLN A 22 -9.51 13.78 -24.83
CA GLN A 22 -9.39 12.33 -24.59
C GLN A 22 -8.89 11.99 -23.17
N VAL A 23 -8.67 12.96 -22.28
CA VAL A 23 -8.24 12.69 -20.89
C VAL A 23 -9.32 11.94 -20.11
N LEU A 24 -10.58 11.98 -20.57
CA LEU A 24 -11.73 11.24 -20.05
C LEU A 24 -12.07 9.96 -20.85
N ASP A 25 -11.29 9.65 -21.88
CA ASP A 25 -11.41 8.46 -22.72
C ASP A 25 -10.13 7.62 -22.54
N ALA A 26 -9.93 7.13 -21.31
CA ALA A 26 -8.81 6.33 -20.89
C ALA A 26 -9.23 4.86 -20.77
N LEU A 27 -8.28 3.93 -20.95
CA LEU A 27 -8.54 2.49 -20.79
C LEU A 27 -8.91 2.08 -19.34
N HIS A 28 -8.89 3.01 -18.38
CA HIS A 28 -9.15 2.76 -16.96
C HIS A 28 -9.82 3.95 -16.27
N ASN A 29 -10.52 3.67 -15.18
CA ASN A 29 -11.07 4.71 -14.29
C ASN A 29 -9.91 5.48 -13.63
N SER A 30 -10.14 6.77 -13.34
CA SER A 30 -9.13 7.68 -12.82
C SER A 30 -9.62 8.42 -11.58
N GLN A 31 -8.68 8.82 -10.72
CA GLN A 31 -8.94 9.75 -9.63
C GLN A 31 -8.71 11.17 -10.10
N TRP A 32 -9.69 12.06 -9.91
CA TRP A 32 -9.57 13.47 -10.23
C TRP A 32 -9.76 14.30 -8.96
N ALA A 33 -8.80 15.16 -8.65
CA ALA A 33 -8.84 16.08 -7.52
C ALA A 33 -8.78 17.53 -8.05
N PRO A 34 -9.94 18.17 -8.35
CA PRO A 34 -9.96 19.50 -8.94
C PRO A 34 -9.29 20.54 -8.05
N ARG A 35 -8.25 21.19 -8.58
CA ARG A 35 -7.48 22.21 -7.86
C ARG A 35 -8.07 23.60 -8.09
N ALA A 36 -8.47 24.28 -7.03
CA ALA A 36 -8.70 25.72 -7.06
C ALA A 36 -7.48 26.49 -6.55
N ILE A 37 -7.13 27.59 -7.22
CA ILE A 37 -6.07 28.50 -6.80
C ILE A 37 -6.74 29.83 -6.47
N TYR A 38 -6.57 30.29 -5.23
CA TYR A 38 -7.13 31.55 -4.75
C TYR A 38 -6.06 32.64 -4.77
N LYS A 39 -6.47 33.87 -5.07
CA LYS A 39 -5.59 35.06 -5.08
C LYS A 39 -5.01 35.33 -3.69
N GLU A 40 -5.86 35.24 -2.67
CA GLU A 40 -5.46 35.35 -1.27
C GLU A 40 -5.49 33.96 -0.63
N ALA A 41 -4.37 33.59 0.00
CA ALA A 41 -4.22 32.29 0.64
C ALA A 41 -5.03 32.22 1.94
N SER A 42 -6.35 32.02 1.83
CA SER A 42 -7.16 31.49 2.92
C SER A 42 -7.73 30.15 2.47
N GLY A 43 -6.88 29.12 2.49
CA GLY A 43 -7.24 27.73 2.16
C GLY A 43 -8.18 27.08 3.19
N LYS A 44 -9.12 27.86 3.75
CA LYS A 44 -10.13 27.42 4.71
C LYS A 44 -11.52 27.58 4.13
N ASP A 45 -12.34 26.56 4.28
CA ASP A 45 -13.77 26.54 3.93
C ASP A 45 -14.06 26.85 2.45
N MET A 46 -13.33 26.17 1.55
CA MET A 46 -13.56 26.25 0.11
C MET A 46 -14.98 25.82 -0.22
N VAL A 47 -15.67 26.60 -1.07
CA VAL A 47 -16.95 26.24 -1.66
C VAL A 47 -16.78 26.26 -3.18
N LEU A 48 -16.85 25.08 -3.81
CA LEU A 48 -16.73 24.94 -5.25
C LEU A 48 -18.00 24.32 -5.81
N ARG A 49 -18.59 24.94 -6.83
CA ARG A 49 -19.59 24.28 -7.68
C ARG A 49 -18.88 23.75 -8.92
N LEU A 50 -19.00 22.45 -9.17
CA LEU A 50 -18.37 21.75 -10.28
C LEU A 50 -19.45 21.15 -11.17
N GLN A 51 -19.33 21.40 -12.48
CA GLN A 51 -20.19 20.81 -13.49
C GLN A 51 -19.35 19.98 -14.46
N PHE A 52 -19.82 18.76 -14.75
CA PHE A 52 -19.28 17.89 -15.77
C PHE A 52 -20.34 17.70 -16.85
N ALA A 53 -19.94 17.80 -18.11
CA ALA A 53 -20.84 17.69 -19.24
C ALA A 53 -20.19 16.89 -20.38
N ILE A 54 -21.03 16.31 -21.23
CA ILE A 54 -20.64 15.63 -22.46
C ILE A 54 -21.33 16.30 -23.66
N PRO A 55 -20.81 16.17 -24.89
CA PRO A 55 -21.51 16.63 -26.09
C PRO A 55 -22.90 16.00 -26.20
N ASP A 56 -23.91 16.79 -26.59
CA ASP A 56 -25.29 16.30 -26.75
C ASP A 56 -25.60 15.75 -28.16
N GLY A 57 -24.61 15.79 -29.07
CA GLY A 57 -24.74 15.39 -30.46
C GLY A 57 -25.46 16.40 -31.37
N ARG A 58 -25.82 17.58 -30.85
CA ARG A 58 -26.54 18.67 -31.55
C ARG A 58 -25.78 19.99 -31.50
N GLY A 59 -24.49 19.95 -31.14
CA GLY A 59 -23.64 21.13 -30.97
C GLY A 59 -23.73 21.78 -29.59
N GLY A 60 -24.47 21.19 -28.65
CA GLY A 60 -24.56 21.62 -27.26
C GLY A 60 -23.86 20.67 -26.29
N LEU A 61 -24.05 20.96 -25.00
CA LEU A 61 -23.50 20.18 -23.89
C LEU A 61 -24.65 19.70 -22.99
N LYS A 62 -24.59 18.43 -22.61
CA LYS A 62 -25.47 17.82 -21.61
C LYS A 62 -24.71 17.69 -20.30
N THR A 63 -25.18 18.38 -19.26
CA THR A 63 -24.64 18.21 -17.91
C THR A 63 -24.95 16.80 -17.40
N ILE A 64 -23.93 16.11 -16.92
CA ILE A 64 -23.99 14.75 -16.37
C ILE A 64 -23.69 14.70 -14.86
N LYS A 65 -23.10 15.76 -14.32
CA LYS A 65 -22.91 15.97 -12.88
C LYS A 65 -22.89 17.46 -12.60
N ASP A 66 -23.64 17.89 -11.59
CA ASP A 66 -23.60 19.25 -11.04
C ASP A 66 -23.58 19.10 -9.52
N ILE A 67 -22.51 19.57 -8.88
CA ILE A 67 -22.30 19.36 -7.46
C ILE A 67 -21.64 20.57 -6.81
N THR A 68 -22.07 20.88 -5.59
CA THR A 68 -21.39 21.84 -4.72
C THR A 68 -20.63 21.09 -3.64
N VAL A 69 -19.33 21.35 -3.53
CA VAL A 69 -18.44 20.73 -2.56
C VAL A 69 -17.92 21.79 -1.61
N LYS A 70 -17.86 21.44 -0.32
CA LYS A 70 -17.45 22.33 0.76
C LYS A 70 -16.38 21.66 1.60
N GLY A 71 -15.34 22.39 1.99
CA GLY A 71 -14.39 21.92 2.98
C GLY A 71 -12.99 22.48 2.83
N ASN A 72 -12.08 21.91 3.61
CA ASN A 72 -10.67 22.25 3.56
C ASN A 72 -9.93 21.26 2.67
N PRO A 73 -8.90 21.69 1.92
CA PRO A 73 -8.02 20.75 1.25
C PRO A 73 -7.31 19.85 2.28
N PRO A 74 -7.07 18.56 1.96
CA PRO A 74 -6.43 17.62 2.87
C PRO A 74 -5.00 18.06 3.24
N ARG A 75 -4.61 17.83 4.51
CA ARG A 75 -3.34 18.33 5.09
C ARG A 75 -2.08 17.53 4.69
N HIS A 76 -2.20 16.32 4.15
CA HIS A 76 -1.05 15.48 3.77
C HIS A 76 -1.30 14.73 2.46
N GLY A 77 -0.28 14.68 1.60
CA GLY A 77 -0.29 13.92 0.34
C GLY A 77 -0.59 14.76 -0.90
N GLY A 78 0.36 15.62 -1.30
CA GLY A 78 0.54 16.09 -2.69
C GLY A 78 -0.56 16.90 -3.40
N ALA A 79 -1.81 16.90 -2.92
CA ALA A 79 -2.93 17.62 -3.53
C ALA A 79 -3.63 18.54 -2.52
N PRO A 80 -2.98 19.58 -1.98
CA PRO A 80 -3.57 20.52 -1.04
C PRO A 80 -4.58 21.50 -1.68
N TYR A 81 -5.43 21.05 -2.61
CA TYR A 81 -6.15 21.96 -3.52
C TYR A 81 -7.61 21.63 -3.83
N SER A 82 -8.15 20.52 -3.32
CA SER A 82 -9.57 20.17 -3.45
C SER A 82 -10.11 19.64 -2.13
N PRO A 83 -11.34 20.00 -1.72
CA PRO A 83 -11.99 19.35 -0.59
C PRO A 83 -12.50 17.94 -0.95
N ILE A 84 -12.35 17.50 -2.20
CA ILE A 84 -12.93 16.26 -2.70
C ILE A 84 -12.07 15.60 -3.78
N VAL A 85 -12.12 14.27 -3.85
CA VAL A 85 -11.66 13.49 -4.99
C VAL A 85 -12.86 12.84 -5.67
N PHE A 86 -12.82 12.81 -7.00
CA PHE A 86 -13.76 12.12 -7.85
C PHE A 86 -13.15 10.85 -8.41
N GLU A 87 -13.93 9.79 -8.43
CA GLU A 87 -13.74 8.67 -9.33
C GLU A 87 -14.41 9.02 -10.66
N ILE A 88 -13.61 9.01 -11.71
CA ILE A 88 -14.01 9.32 -13.07
C ILE A 88 -13.89 8.05 -13.92
N PRO A 89 -14.96 7.62 -14.60
CA PRO A 89 -14.91 6.44 -15.44
C PRO A 89 -13.99 6.66 -16.64
N GLY A 90 -13.31 5.60 -17.07
CA GLY A 90 -12.42 5.64 -18.24
C GLY A 90 -13.14 5.97 -19.55
N ASN A 91 -14.45 5.71 -19.64
CA ASN A 91 -15.30 6.18 -20.73
C ASN A 91 -16.59 6.77 -20.17
N ILE A 92 -16.71 8.10 -20.24
CA ILE A 92 -17.85 8.83 -19.69
C ILE A 92 -19.07 8.93 -20.64
N ALA A 93 -18.85 8.70 -21.93
CA ALA A 93 -19.89 8.78 -22.96
C ALA A 93 -19.86 7.54 -23.89
N PRO A 94 -20.04 6.33 -23.33
CA PRO A 94 -19.99 5.11 -24.13
C PRO A 94 -21.13 5.08 -25.15
N ASN A 95 -20.86 4.50 -26.33
CA ASN A 95 -21.91 4.19 -27.29
C ASN A 95 -22.87 3.10 -26.74
N ALA A 96 -23.92 2.76 -27.47
CA ALA A 96 -24.93 1.81 -26.99
C ALA A 96 -24.36 0.40 -26.69
N ASP A 97 -23.44 -0.07 -27.52
CA ASP A 97 -22.82 -1.40 -27.36
C ASP A 97 -21.92 -1.44 -26.13
N VAL A 98 -21.04 -0.45 -25.98
CA VAL A 98 -20.17 -0.31 -24.81
C VAL A 98 -21.00 -0.08 -23.54
N THR A 99 -22.08 0.69 -23.60
CA THR A 99 -23.00 0.87 -22.47
C THR A 99 -23.60 -0.46 -22.01
N THR A 100 -23.96 -1.32 -22.95
CA THR A 100 -24.53 -2.65 -22.66
C THR A 100 -23.48 -3.54 -21.98
N ALA A 101 -22.28 -3.62 -22.56
CA ALA A 101 -21.16 -4.39 -21.99
C ALA A 101 -20.74 -3.87 -20.60
N LEU A 102 -20.70 -2.56 -20.40
CA LEU A 102 -20.39 -1.94 -19.11
C LEU A 102 -21.47 -2.25 -18.05
N LYS A 103 -22.75 -2.27 -18.44
CA LYS A 103 -23.85 -2.64 -17.53
C LYS A 103 -23.76 -4.10 -17.09
N GLU A 104 -23.44 -5.02 -18.00
CA GLU A 104 -23.26 -6.45 -17.69
C GLU A 104 -22.14 -6.68 -16.66
N ARG A 105 -21.11 -5.80 -16.67
CA ARG A 105 -19.97 -5.84 -15.73
C ARG A 105 -20.11 -4.91 -14.53
N PHE A 106 -21.26 -4.26 -14.36
CA PHE A 106 -21.52 -3.23 -13.33
C PHE A 106 -20.60 -2.00 -13.38
N TRP A 107 -19.84 -1.80 -14.45
CA TRP A 107 -18.90 -0.68 -14.66
C TRP A 107 -19.59 0.55 -15.25
N LEU A 108 -20.61 1.04 -14.55
CA LEU A 108 -21.41 2.15 -15.05
C LEU A 108 -20.57 3.43 -15.19
N PRO A 109 -20.76 4.23 -16.26
CA PRO A 109 -20.03 5.48 -16.48
C PRO A 109 -20.55 6.59 -15.53
N LYS A 110 -20.26 6.44 -14.24
CA LYS A 110 -20.75 7.33 -13.17
C LYS A 110 -19.60 8.08 -12.53
N ILE A 111 -19.70 9.40 -12.51
CA ILE A 111 -18.82 10.26 -11.71
C ILE A 111 -19.27 10.20 -10.25
N ARG A 112 -18.40 9.66 -9.40
CA ARG A 112 -18.66 9.53 -7.96
C ARG A 112 -17.67 10.38 -7.18
N THR A 113 -18.14 11.04 -6.15
CA THR A 113 -17.29 11.58 -5.09
C THR A 113 -16.78 10.46 -4.19
N GLN A 114 -15.73 10.72 -3.39
CA GLN A 114 -15.32 9.85 -2.29
C GLN A 114 -16.48 9.41 -1.40
N LYS A 115 -17.32 10.36 -0.98
CA LYS A 115 -18.47 10.08 -0.14
C LYS A 115 -19.49 9.16 -0.82
N GLU A 116 -19.87 9.48 -2.07
CA GLU A 116 -20.82 8.66 -2.82
C GLU A 116 -20.29 7.24 -3.05
N ALA A 117 -18.99 7.09 -3.33
CA ALA A 117 -18.35 5.79 -3.51
C ALA A 117 -18.37 4.97 -2.21
N VAL A 118 -17.97 5.56 -1.08
CA VAL A 118 -17.96 4.90 0.24
C VAL A 118 -19.37 4.55 0.70
N ASP A 119 -20.32 5.49 0.61
CA ASP A 119 -21.71 5.28 1.06
C ASP A 119 -22.39 4.17 0.24
N TRP A 120 -22.21 4.19 -1.09
CA TRP A 120 -22.74 3.14 -1.97
C TRP A 120 -22.10 1.79 -1.67
N LEU A 121 -20.77 1.72 -1.60
CA LEU A 121 -20.06 0.47 -1.33
C LEU A 121 -20.40 -0.11 0.04
N LEU A 122 -20.52 0.72 1.08
CA LEU A 122 -21.02 0.30 2.39
C LEU A 122 -22.44 -0.29 2.29
N GLY A 123 -23.31 0.32 1.50
CA GLY A 123 -24.64 -0.20 1.21
C GLY A 123 -24.62 -1.57 0.56
N GLU A 124 -23.69 -1.82 -0.36
CA GLU A 124 -23.53 -3.13 -1.02
C GLU A 124 -22.87 -4.17 -0.11
N VAL A 125 -21.81 -3.81 0.61
CA VAL A 125 -21.09 -4.71 1.54
C VAL A 125 -22.03 -5.20 2.65
N ARG A 126 -22.95 -4.36 3.14
CA ARG A 126 -23.98 -4.76 4.12
C ARG A 126 -24.93 -5.85 3.63
N LYS A 127 -25.05 -6.05 2.32
CA LYS A 127 -25.86 -7.11 1.71
C LYS A 127 -25.09 -8.42 1.55
N PHE A 128 -23.79 -8.42 1.82
CA PHE A 128 -22.99 -9.63 1.69
C PHE A 128 -23.44 -10.68 2.72
N PRO A 129 -23.37 -11.97 2.38
CA PRO A 129 -23.75 -13.02 3.31
C PRO A 129 -22.86 -12.97 4.55
N ASN A 130 -23.44 -13.24 5.72
CA ASN A 130 -22.65 -13.41 6.92
C ASN A 130 -21.81 -14.70 6.80
N VAL A 131 -20.50 -14.57 6.90
CA VAL A 131 -19.55 -15.68 6.76
C VAL A 131 -19.05 -16.14 8.13
N GLY A 132 -18.70 -15.20 9.00
CA GLY A 132 -18.16 -15.46 10.32
C GLY A 132 -17.74 -14.16 11.02
N PRO A 133 -17.24 -14.22 12.26
CA PRO A 133 -16.78 -13.03 12.97
C PRO A 133 -15.39 -12.59 12.50
N THR A 134 -15.11 -11.29 12.60
CA THR A 134 -13.76 -10.78 12.38
C THR A 134 -12.72 -11.44 13.31
N PRO A 135 -11.55 -11.87 12.81
CA PRO A 135 -10.56 -12.56 13.62
C PRO A 135 -10.00 -11.67 14.73
N LYS A 136 -9.75 -12.26 15.90
CA LYS A 136 -9.19 -11.53 17.05
C LYS A 136 -7.66 -11.57 17.12
N ARG A 137 -7.04 -12.64 16.62
CA ARG A 137 -5.58 -12.91 16.75
C ARG A 137 -4.82 -12.81 15.43
N PHE A 138 -5.49 -13.08 14.31
CA PHE A 138 -4.92 -12.94 12.97
C PHE A 138 -5.13 -11.50 12.51
N LEU A 139 -4.04 -10.79 12.23
CA LEU A 139 -4.10 -9.34 11.99
C LEU A 139 -4.24 -9.06 10.49
N LEU A 140 -5.21 -8.22 10.16
CA LEU A 140 -5.53 -7.78 8.81
C LEU A 140 -5.27 -6.29 8.69
N TYR A 141 -4.22 -5.95 7.96
CA TYR A 141 -3.79 -4.59 7.74
C TYR A 141 -4.32 -4.04 6.41
N ASN A 142 -4.43 -2.71 6.34
CA ASN A 142 -4.71 -1.97 5.10
C ASN A 142 -6.05 -2.28 4.43
N ILE A 143 -7.05 -2.71 5.20
CA ILE A 143 -8.45 -2.44 4.87
C ILE A 143 -8.66 -0.92 4.97
N LEU A 144 -9.11 -0.32 3.87
CA LEU A 144 -9.25 1.14 3.68
C LEU A 144 -7.92 1.90 3.90
N GLY A 145 -6.76 1.24 3.72
CA GLY A 145 -5.43 1.86 3.79
C GLY A 145 -5.13 2.79 2.60
N PHE A 146 -4.05 3.59 2.67
CA PHE A 146 -3.68 4.65 1.69
C PHE A 146 -4.88 5.49 1.17
N GLY A 147 -5.16 6.59 1.85
CA GLY A 147 -6.16 7.58 1.45
C GLY A 147 -7.55 7.36 2.07
N GLY A 148 -8.03 6.11 2.16
CA GLY A 148 -9.26 5.77 2.90
C GLY A 148 -9.21 6.23 4.35
N ARG A 149 -8.14 5.91 5.08
CA ARG A 149 -7.92 6.39 6.47
C ARG A 149 -7.76 7.90 6.60
N SER A 150 -7.39 8.57 5.52
CA SER A 150 -7.24 10.03 5.47
C SER A 150 -8.57 10.73 5.18
N PHE A 151 -9.60 10.00 4.75
CA PHE A 151 -10.95 10.49 4.55
C PHE A 151 -11.79 10.26 5.82
N ASP A 152 -11.83 11.28 6.68
CA ASP A 152 -12.52 11.23 7.98
C ASP A 152 -14.05 11.36 7.83
N ASP A 153 -14.66 10.33 7.25
CA ASP A 153 -16.12 10.16 7.15
C ASP A 153 -16.56 8.94 8.01
N PRO A 154 -17.64 9.03 8.80
CA PRO A 154 -18.13 7.91 9.61
C PRO A 154 -18.45 6.64 8.81
N ALA A 155 -18.95 6.76 7.57
CA ALA A 155 -19.24 5.64 6.71
C ALA A 155 -17.96 4.90 6.29
N THR A 156 -16.83 5.60 6.15
CA THR A 156 -15.52 4.96 5.90
C THR A 156 -15.14 4.01 7.03
N LYS A 157 -15.33 4.43 8.28
CA LYS A 157 -15.05 3.59 9.47
C LYS A 157 -16.01 2.41 9.55
N GLN A 158 -17.29 2.62 9.22
CA GLN A 158 -18.28 1.54 9.16
C GLN A 158 -17.99 0.54 8.03
N LEU A 159 -17.54 1.01 6.87
CA LEU A 159 -17.11 0.17 5.76
C LEU A 159 -15.90 -0.67 6.13
N ALA A 160 -14.89 -0.07 6.76
CA ALA A 160 -13.71 -0.80 7.24
C ALA A 160 -14.12 -1.91 8.22
N LEU A 161 -14.99 -1.62 9.19
CA LEU A 161 -15.51 -2.62 10.13
C LEU A 161 -16.32 -3.71 9.44
N ALA A 162 -17.18 -3.36 8.48
CA ALA A 162 -17.97 -4.33 7.72
C ALA A 162 -17.10 -5.26 6.87
N LEU A 163 -15.97 -4.78 6.37
CA LEU A 163 -14.96 -5.58 5.68
C LEU A 163 -14.05 -6.37 6.64
N GLY A 164 -14.21 -6.19 7.96
CA GLY A 164 -13.49 -6.90 9.01
C GLY A 164 -12.11 -6.32 9.35
N ASP A 165 -11.95 -5.00 9.25
CA ASP A 165 -10.80 -4.32 9.83
C ASP A 165 -10.67 -4.64 11.32
N ASN A 166 -9.50 -5.11 11.70
CA ASN A 166 -9.15 -5.38 13.09
C ASN A 166 -7.84 -4.70 13.51
N THR A 167 -7.22 -3.88 12.67
CA THR A 167 -5.95 -3.20 13.00
C THR A 167 -6.08 -1.70 13.14
N TRP A 168 -7.09 -1.07 12.52
CA TRP A 168 -7.30 0.38 12.61
C TRP A 168 -8.49 0.74 13.48
N VAL A 169 -9.72 0.67 12.93
CA VAL A 169 -10.95 0.98 13.65
C VAL A 169 -11.21 -0.12 14.68
N GLY A 170 -11.25 -1.39 14.24
CA GLY A 170 -11.47 -2.54 15.12
C GLY A 170 -10.29 -2.84 16.06
N GLY A 171 -9.14 -2.21 15.80
CA GLY A 171 -7.93 -2.33 16.62
C GLY A 171 -7.78 -1.23 17.68
N THR A 172 -8.70 -0.27 17.78
CA THR A 172 -8.59 0.87 18.71
C THR A 172 -8.32 0.41 20.14
N GLY A 173 -7.34 1.05 20.80
CA GLY A 173 -6.93 0.72 22.16
C GLY A 173 -6.02 -0.51 22.28
N GLN A 174 -5.68 -1.16 21.16
CA GLN A 174 -4.78 -2.32 21.14
C GLN A 174 -3.44 -1.98 20.49
N LYS A 175 -2.41 -2.76 20.83
CA LYS A 175 -1.10 -2.68 20.20
C LYS A 175 -1.13 -3.34 18.82
N ARG A 176 -1.65 -2.63 17.82
CA ARG A 176 -1.85 -3.14 16.45
C ARG A 176 -1.38 -2.18 15.36
N GLU A 177 -0.98 -0.97 15.68
CA GLU A 177 -0.58 0.01 14.68
C GLU A 177 0.66 -0.47 13.90
N LEU A 178 0.64 -0.21 12.60
CA LEU A 178 1.77 -0.36 11.69
C LEU A 178 2.16 1.02 11.17
N VAL A 179 3.44 1.36 11.30
CA VAL A 179 4.00 2.58 10.72
C VAL A 179 5.06 2.22 9.69
N ALA A 180 4.93 2.79 8.49
CA ALA A 180 5.86 2.57 7.40
C ALA A 180 6.96 3.65 7.33
N HIS A 181 8.07 3.32 6.66
CA HIS A 181 9.17 4.23 6.29
C HIS A 181 9.88 4.96 7.45
N TRP A 182 10.02 4.31 8.59
CA TRP A 182 10.82 4.77 9.71
C TRP A 182 12.28 4.32 9.55
N ARG A 183 12.98 4.96 8.61
CA ARG A 183 14.24 4.46 8.01
C ARG A 183 15.47 4.37 8.92
N ASP A 184 15.55 5.23 9.94
CA ASP A 184 16.74 5.29 10.81
C ASP A 184 16.73 4.18 11.88
N PRO A 185 17.68 3.21 11.83
CA PRO A 185 17.75 2.14 12.83
C PRO A 185 18.53 2.55 14.09
N ASN A 186 19.05 3.77 14.20
CA ASN A 186 19.84 4.19 15.35
C ASN A 186 18.99 4.24 16.64
N PRO A 187 19.35 3.49 17.71
CA PRO A 187 18.61 3.50 18.97
C PRO A 187 18.42 4.88 19.60
N VAL A 188 19.35 5.83 19.40
CA VAL A 188 19.23 7.20 19.90
C VAL A 188 18.08 7.93 19.19
N SER A 189 18.02 7.84 17.87
CA SER A 189 16.94 8.40 17.06
C SER A 189 15.60 7.75 17.38
N ILE A 190 15.58 6.43 17.56
CA ILE A 190 14.37 5.68 17.93
C ILE A 190 13.84 6.12 19.30
N LYS A 191 14.70 6.27 20.30
CA LYS A 191 14.34 6.80 21.63
C LYS A 191 13.74 8.21 21.54
N LYS A 192 14.37 9.10 20.76
CA LYS A 192 13.84 10.45 20.53
C LYS A 192 12.43 10.39 19.93
N ARG A 193 12.20 9.49 18.98
CA ARG A 193 10.89 9.30 18.34
C ARG A 193 9.84 8.75 19.30
N GLU A 194 10.20 7.79 20.15
CA GLU A 194 9.32 7.28 21.22
C GLU A 194 8.87 8.42 22.13
N THR A 195 9.79 9.25 22.60
CA THR A 195 9.49 10.38 23.49
C THR A 195 8.66 11.46 22.80
N SER A 196 8.89 11.74 21.51
CA SER A 196 8.16 12.78 20.78
C SER A 196 6.78 12.36 20.31
N ARG A 197 6.51 11.05 20.24
CA ARG A 197 5.22 10.53 19.76
C ARG A 197 4.19 10.59 20.89
N THR A 198 3.05 11.21 20.62
CA THR A 198 1.91 11.22 21.57
C THR A 198 1.52 9.80 21.94
N GLY A 199 1.47 9.50 23.25
CA GLY A 199 1.19 8.15 23.74
C GLY A 199 2.37 7.16 23.63
N GLY A 200 3.52 7.60 23.12
CA GLY A 200 4.72 6.78 22.92
C GLY A 200 4.47 5.63 21.94
N PHE A 201 4.93 4.43 22.32
CA PHE A 201 4.86 3.20 21.52
C PHE A 201 3.80 2.21 22.03
N LYS A 202 2.76 2.69 22.73
CA LYS A 202 1.75 1.84 23.38
C LYS A 202 0.89 1.05 22.38
N ASP A 203 0.49 1.70 21.30
CA ASP A 203 -0.33 1.19 20.20
C ASP A 203 0.48 0.57 19.05
N LEU A 204 1.75 0.95 18.92
CA LEU A 204 2.65 0.50 17.86
C LEU A 204 3.02 -0.98 17.99
N LEU A 205 2.76 -1.78 16.96
CA LEU A 205 3.14 -3.19 16.85
C LEU A 205 4.18 -3.43 15.76
N VAL A 206 4.08 -2.73 14.62
CA VAL A 206 4.95 -2.95 13.46
C VAL A 206 5.58 -1.64 13.01
N VAL A 207 6.89 -1.69 12.79
CA VAL A 207 7.65 -0.60 12.15
C VAL A 207 8.30 -1.14 10.88
N SER A 208 7.98 -0.52 9.74
CA SER A 208 8.78 -0.73 8.53
C SER A 208 9.96 0.23 8.50
N TYR A 209 11.16 -0.32 8.26
CA TYR A 209 12.35 0.48 8.00
C TYR A 209 12.37 1.10 6.61
N GLY A 210 11.45 0.75 5.71
CA GLY A 210 11.46 1.29 4.36
C GLY A 210 10.38 0.72 3.48
N ASP A 211 10.52 1.00 2.19
CA ASP A 211 9.76 0.36 1.13
C ASP A 211 10.77 -0.39 0.27
N GLU A 212 10.62 -1.70 0.11
CA GLU A 212 11.48 -2.50 -0.77
C GLU A 212 12.98 -2.37 -0.49
N ILE A 213 13.35 -2.07 0.76
CA ILE A 213 14.74 -1.84 1.11
C ILE A 213 15.49 -3.16 1.29
N HIS A 214 16.72 -3.20 0.81
CA HIS A 214 17.68 -4.24 1.16
C HIS A 214 18.51 -3.81 2.38
N LEU A 215 18.96 -4.78 3.19
CA LEU A 215 19.98 -4.44 4.19
C LEU A 215 21.21 -3.86 3.49
N PRO A 216 21.84 -2.83 4.06
CA PRO A 216 23.01 -2.22 3.46
C PRO A 216 24.21 -3.17 3.50
N SER A 217 25.06 -3.05 2.49
CA SER A 217 26.39 -3.66 2.44
C SER A 217 27.40 -2.58 2.81
N ASP A 218 28.03 -2.70 3.99
CA ASP A 218 29.01 -1.73 4.45
C ASP A 218 30.42 -2.07 3.93
N PRO A 219 31.30 -1.09 3.67
CA PRO A 219 32.68 -1.35 3.28
C PRO A 219 33.41 -2.25 4.28
N VAL A 220 34.18 -3.21 3.77
CA VAL A 220 34.96 -4.18 4.55
C VAL A 220 36.41 -4.13 4.05
N THR A 221 37.36 -4.05 4.98
CA THR A 221 38.79 -4.14 4.64
C THR A 221 39.24 -5.60 4.46
N ASP A 222 40.38 -5.83 3.80
CA ASP A 222 40.91 -7.19 3.65
C ASP A 222 41.20 -7.83 5.01
N GLU A 223 41.67 -7.07 6.00
CA GLU A 223 41.94 -7.56 7.36
C GLU A 223 40.66 -7.99 8.08
N GLU A 224 39.59 -7.18 7.98
CA GLU A 224 38.27 -7.53 8.52
C GLU A 224 37.72 -8.79 7.86
N PHE A 225 37.89 -8.94 6.54
CA PHE A 225 37.41 -10.09 5.79
C PHE A 225 38.18 -11.37 6.13
N VAL A 226 39.52 -11.29 6.27
CA VAL A 226 40.37 -12.38 6.76
C VAL A 226 39.91 -12.85 8.14
N ALA A 227 39.71 -11.90 9.07
CA ALA A 227 39.23 -12.22 10.41
C ALA A 227 37.85 -12.90 10.38
N TRP A 228 36.95 -12.40 9.51
CA TRP A 228 35.61 -12.94 9.34
C TRP A 228 35.61 -14.38 8.77
N LEU A 229 36.46 -14.69 7.79
CA LEU A 229 36.61 -16.03 7.23
C LEU A 229 37.19 -17.00 8.27
N LYS A 230 38.22 -16.57 9.00
CA LYS A 230 38.84 -17.35 10.08
C LYS A 230 37.83 -17.71 11.16
N GLN A 231 37.01 -16.74 11.59
CA GLN A 231 35.95 -16.96 12.57
C GLN A 231 34.93 -18.03 12.12
N ARG A 232 34.71 -18.16 10.81
CA ARG A 232 33.77 -19.13 10.22
C ARG A 232 34.40 -20.46 9.83
N GLY A 233 35.70 -20.62 10.03
CA GLY A 233 36.42 -21.84 9.64
C GLY A 233 36.42 -22.08 8.12
N VAL A 234 36.23 -21.04 7.30
CA VAL A 234 36.29 -21.18 5.85
C VAL A 234 37.74 -21.41 5.43
N LYS A 235 38.03 -22.55 4.81
CA LYS A 235 39.36 -22.89 4.30
C LYS A 235 39.49 -22.39 2.85
N TYR A 236 40.52 -21.59 2.58
CA TYR A 236 40.86 -21.10 1.24
C TYR A 236 42.39 -21.02 1.11
N SER A 237 42.94 -21.58 0.04
CA SER A 237 44.39 -21.68 -0.18
C SER A 237 45.01 -20.50 -0.94
N GLY A 238 44.18 -19.66 -1.57
CA GLY A 238 44.64 -18.47 -2.29
C GLY A 238 44.76 -17.22 -1.42
N ALA A 239 45.17 -16.12 -2.03
CA ALA A 239 45.19 -14.82 -1.35
C ALA A 239 43.77 -14.40 -0.94
N VAL A 240 43.58 -14.16 0.36
CA VAL A 240 42.30 -13.70 0.89
C VAL A 240 42.19 -12.20 0.66
N LYS A 241 41.37 -11.82 -0.32
CA LYS A 241 41.02 -10.43 -0.61
C LYS A 241 39.51 -10.28 -0.69
N PHE A 242 39.00 -9.21 -0.09
CA PHE A 242 37.63 -8.81 -0.28
C PHE A 242 37.41 -8.43 -1.75
N THR A 243 36.27 -8.82 -2.31
CA THR A 243 35.99 -8.51 -3.71
C THR A 243 34.51 -8.26 -3.97
N LYS A 244 34.24 -7.27 -4.83
CA LYS A 244 32.92 -7.00 -5.41
C LYS A 244 32.78 -7.55 -6.83
N THR A 245 33.82 -8.16 -7.37
CA THR A 245 33.84 -8.64 -8.76
C THR A 245 33.24 -10.03 -8.83
N LYS A 246 32.09 -10.14 -9.50
CA LYS A 246 31.44 -11.43 -9.78
C LYS A 246 32.42 -12.33 -10.56
N GLY A 247 32.51 -13.60 -10.18
CA GLY A 247 33.45 -14.58 -10.77
C GLY A 247 34.76 -14.76 -10.00
N GLN A 248 35.11 -13.85 -9.08
CA GLN A 248 36.24 -14.07 -8.17
C GLN A 248 35.90 -15.14 -7.11
N PRO A 249 36.84 -16.03 -6.71
CA PRO A 249 36.54 -17.17 -5.83
C PRO A 249 35.91 -16.79 -4.48
N LEU A 250 36.27 -15.63 -3.94
CA LEU A 250 35.78 -15.14 -2.63
C LEU A 250 34.61 -14.16 -2.75
N TYR A 251 34.03 -13.98 -3.94
CA TYR A 251 32.92 -13.04 -4.17
C TYR A 251 31.73 -13.31 -3.25
N TYR A 252 31.26 -14.56 -3.19
CA TYR A 252 30.11 -14.97 -2.36
C TYR A 252 30.32 -14.60 -0.89
N TYR A 253 31.48 -14.99 -0.32
CA TYR A 253 31.81 -14.68 1.07
C TYR A 253 32.00 -13.19 1.33
N SER A 254 32.55 -12.45 0.36
CA SER A 254 32.69 -10.99 0.44
C SER A 254 31.32 -10.31 0.56
N GLN A 255 30.35 -10.72 -0.26
CA GLN A 255 28.99 -10.17 -0.18
C GLN A 255 28.35 -10.44 1.18
N ILE A 256 28.49 -11.66 1.72
CA ILE A 256 27.96 -11.99 3.05
C ILE A 256 28.65 -11.13 4.13
N CYS A 257 29.98 -11.07 4.14
CA CYS A 257 30.73 -10.32 5.15
C CYS A 257 30.29 -8.85 5.22
N SER A 258 30.19 -8.20 4.05
CA SER A 258 29.76 -6.80 3.93
C SER A 258 28.31 -6.58 4.36
N LYS A 259 27.41 -7.48 3.98
CA LYS A 259 25.99 -7.44 4.38
C LYS A 259 25.83 -7.66 5.87
N GLU A 260 26.58 -8.58 6.47
CA GLU A 260 26.56 -8.80 7.91
C GLU A 260 27.08 -7.60 8.69
N LYS A 261 28.14 -6.94 8.21
CA LYS A 261 28.64 -5.69 8.81
C LYS A 261 27.56 -4.61 8.79
N GLY A 262 26.93 -4.38 7.63
CA GLY A 262 25.86 -3.39 7.50
C GLY A 262 24.58 -3.73 8.28
N GLY A 263 24.25 -5.02 8.43
CA GLY A 263 23.10 -5.48 9.19
C GLY A 263 23.20 -5.24 10.71
N ARG A 264 24.41 -5.06 11.27
CA ARG A 264 24.60 -4.87 12.73
C ARG A 264 23.87 -3.66 13.28
N ARG A 265 23.84 -2.53 12.56
CA ARG A 265 23.13 -1.32 13.02
C ARG A 265 21.62 -1.53 13.05
N PHE A 266 21.08 -2.28 12.10
CA PHE A 266 19.67 -2.68 12.08
C PHE A 266 19.35 -3.63 13.24
N ALA A 267 20.25 -4.56 13.57
CA ALA A 267 20.05 -5.46 14.70
C ALA A 267 19.95 -4.71 16.03
N ALA A 268 20.75 -3.66 16.24
CA ALA A 268 20.66 -2.82 17.43
C ALA A 268 19.31 -2.07 17.53
N GLY A 269 18.85 -1.48 16.42
CA GLY A 269 17.54 -0.81 16.36
C GLY A 269 16.38 -1.79 16.57
N THR A 270 16.43 -2.95 15.92
CA THR A 270 15.45 -4.02 16.06
C THR A 270 15.40 -4.56 17.48
N ALA A 271 16.54 -4.71 18.15
CA ALA A 271 16.57 -5.10 19.57
C ALA A 271 15.86 -4.07 20.46
N TYR A 272 16.05 -2.76 20.19
CA TYR A 272 15.33 -1.72 20.92
C TYR A 272 13.83 -1.82 20.72
N TYR A 273 13.34 -1.89 19.48
CA TYR A 273 11.92 -2.06 19.18
C TYR A 273 11.35 -3.35 19.79
N LYS A 274 12.06 -4.47 19.70
CA LYS A 274 11.67 -5.74 20.29
C LYS A 274 11.50 -5.66 21.81
N SER A 275 12.35 -4.89 22.51
CA SER A 275 12.20 -4.64 23.95
C SER A 275 10.89 -3.92 24.33
N LYS A 276 10.25 -3.27 23.36
CA LYS A 276 8.94 -2.59 23.47
C LYS A 276 7.79 -3.43 22.92
N GLY A 277 8.05 -4.70 22.58
CA GLY A 277 7.09 -5.59 21.92
C GLY A 277 6.75 -5.19 20.48
N ILE A 278 7.61 -4.41 19.82
CA ILE A 278 7.44 -3.98 18.43
C ILE A 278 8.25 -4.88 17.51
N ARG A 279 7.67 -5.23 16.37
CA ARG A 279 8.33 -5.96 15.29
C ARG A 279 8.78 -5.00 14.19
N THR A 280 9.88 -5.34 13.55
CA THR A 280 10.53 -4.52 12.54
C THR A 280 10.66 -5.29 11.24
N GLY A 281 10.39 -4.66 10.11
CA GLY A 281 10.50 -5.30 8.81
C GLY A 281 10.70 -4.30 7.68
N ALA A 282 10.62 -4.80 6.47
CA ALA A 282 10.39 -4.08 5.23
C ALA A 282 9.81 -5.09 4.24
N ASN A 283 8.91 -4.67 3.36
CA ASN A 283 8.50 -5.51 2.24
C ASN A 283 9.73 -5.79 1.36
N TYR A 284 9.96 -7.05 1.01
CA TYR A 284 10.87 -7.43 -0.06
C TYR A 284 10.07 -7.74 -1.31
N SER A 285 10.19 -6.87 -2.32
CA SER A 285 9.47 -7.09 -3.56
C SER A 285 10.12 -8.16 -4.43
N PRO A 286 9.34 -9.09 -4.99
CA PRO A 286 9.81 -10.06 -5.96
C PRO A 286 10.06 -9.48 -7.37
N HIS A 287 9.89 -8.16 -7.59
CA HIS A 287 9.81 -7.49 -8.90
C HIS A 287 10.49 -8.22 -10.07
N SER A 288 9.66 -8.53 -11.07
CA SER A 288 9.98 -9.15 -12.37
C SER A 288 10.46 -10.60 -12.36
N ASN A 289 10.92 -11.18 -11.24
CA ASN A 289 11.54 -12.52 -11.27
C ASN A 289 11.13 -13.49 -10.17
N TYR A 290 10.44 -13.05 -9.10
CA TYR A 290 9.97 -13.91 -8.00
C TYR A 290 11.05 -14.78 -7.38
N LEU A 291 12.28 -14.26 -7.29
CA LEU A 291 13.42 -15.01 -6.78
C LEU A 291 13.64 -14.75 -5.29
N VAL A 292 13.50 -15.81 -4.50
CA VAL A 292 14.00 -15.84 -3.12
C VAL A 292 15.52 -15.82 -3.15
N ASN A 293 16.12 -14.83 -2.47
CA ASN A 293 17.56 -14.79 -2.26
C ASN A 293 17.89 -14.96 -0.77
N GLU A 294 19.00 -15.64 -0.48
CA GLU A 294 19.39 -15.94 0.90
C GLU A 294 19.69 -14.67 1.72
N LEU A 295 20.24 -13.63 1.10
CA LEU A 295 20.67 -12.42 1.79
C LEU A 295 19.52 -11.62 2.39
N ASP A 296 18.39 -11.54 1.68
CA ASP A 296 17.26 -10.72 2.08
C ASP A 296 16.18 -11.57 2.78
N TYR A 297 15.88 -12.77 2.29
CA TYR A 297 14.80 -13.61 2.84
C TYR A 297 15.22 -14.45 4.05
N ILE A 298 16.52 -14.69 4.24
CA ILE A 298 17.02 -15.59 5.29
C ILE A 298 18.02 -14.87 6.20
N ARG A 299 19.10 -14.32 5.63
CA ARG A 299 20.22 -13.74 6.36
C ARG A 299 19.80 -12.54 7.20
N THR A 300 18.95 -11.67 6.66
CA THR A 300 18.37 -10.52 7.40
C THR A 300 17.82 -10.94 8.77
N PHE A 301 17.04 -12.01 8.80
CA PHE A 301 16.39 -12.49 10.03
C PHE A 301 17.33 -13.30 10.89
N LYS A 302 18.22 -14.10 10.29
CA LYS A 302 19.30 -14.79 11.01
C LYS A 302 20.22 -13.82 11.77
N LEU A 303 20.44 -12.62 11.22
CA LEU A 303 21.22 -11.56 11.85
C LEU A 303 20.44 -10.74 12.89
N ARG A 304 19.14 -11.02 13.08
CA ARG A 304 18.23 -10.19 13.89
C ARG A 304 18.16 -8.73 13.45
N ALA A 305 18.52 -8.45 12.21
CA ALA A 305 18.47 -7.11 11.66
C ALA A 305 17.02 -6.63 11.50
N MET A 306 16.09 -7.56 11.28
CA MET A 306 14.65 -7.34 11.30
C MET A 306 13.96 -8.50 12.06
N SER A 307 12.74 -8.27 12.53
CA SER A 307 11.95 -9.20 13.36
C SER A 307 10.55 -9.52 12.82
N LEU A 308 10.27 -9.13 11.57
CA LEU A 308 9.05 -9.43 10.83
C LEU A 308 9.39 -9.70 9.36
N PRO A 309 9.55 -10.98 8.97
CA PRO A 309 9.66 -11.38 7.57
C PRO A 309 8.46 -10.92 6.75
N TRP A 310 8.73 -10.22 5.65
CA TRP A 310 7.72 -9.53 4.88
C TRP A 310 8.05 -9.45 3.40
N SER A 311 7.10 -9.86 2.56
CA SER A 311 7.13 -9.76 1.09
C SER A 311 5.72 -9.52 0.54
N GLU A 312 5.56 -9.50 -0.79
CA GLU A 312 4.35 -9.05 -1.48
C GLU A 312 4.00 -9.81 -2.75
N ASP A 313 2.73 -9.71 -3.16
CA ASP A 313 2.10 -10.50 -4.22
C ASP A 313 1.68 -9.66 -5.44
N TYR A 314 2.65 -9.10 -6.16
CA TYR A 314 2.40 -8.49 -7.48
C TYR A 314 2.12 -9.53 -8.58
N VAL A 315 1.60 -10.72 -8.24
CA VAL A 315 1.55 -11.88 -9.15
C VAL A 315 0.67 -11.58 -10.37
N TRP A 316 -0.36 -10.76 -10.18
CA TRP A 316 -1.26 -10.28 -11.21
C TRP A 316 -0.62 -9.29 -12.20
N GLN A 317 0.55 -8.71 -11.88
CA GLN A 317 1.29 -7.83 -12.79
C GLN A 317 2.19 -8.58 -13.78
N ILE A 318 2.46 -9.87 -13.53
CA ILE A 318 3.40 -10.66 -14.34
C ILE A 318 2.64 -11.85 -14.97
N PRO A 319 2.44 -11.87 -16.29
CA PRO A 319 1.58 -12.87 -16.95
C PRO A 319 2.13 -14.30 -16.86
N GLU A 320 3.43 -14.48 -16.61
CA GLU A 320 4.09 -15.79 -16.58
C GLU A 320 3.97 -16.53 -15.24
N PHE A 321 3.69 -15.84 -14.14
CA PHE A 321 3.72 -16.46 -12.82
C PHE A 321 2.34 -16.87 -12.33
N SER A 322 2.24 -18.10 -11.80
CA SER A 322 1.05 -18.56 -11.09
C SER A 322 1.08 -18.13 -9.62
N VAL A 323 -0.08 -18.19 -8.95
CA VAL A 323 -0.23 -18.00 -7.50
C VAL A 323 0.69 -18.92 -6.66
N GLN A 324 1.26 -19.99 -7.22
CA GLN A 324 2.27 -20.81 -6.54
C GLN A 324 3.52 -20.02 -6.11
N ALA A 325 3.84 -18.94 -6.82
CA ALA A 325 4.93 -18.04 -6.45
C ALA A 325 4.75 -17.50 -5.01
N MET A 326 3.52 -17.33 -4.55
CA MET A 326 3.23 -16.95 -3.17
C MET A 326 3.69 -17.97 -2.15
N GLY A 327 3.51 -19.26 -2.45
CA GLY A 327 4.02 -20.34 -1.61
C GLY A 327 5.55 -20.35 -1.59
N TYR A 328 6.19 -20.10 -2.73
CA TYR A 328 7.64 -20.01 -2.84
C TYR A 328 8.23 -18.85 -2.01
N LEU A 329 7.72 -17.62 -2.18
CA LEU A 329 8.17 -16.45 -1.43
C LEU A 329 7.96 -16.63 0.08
N THR A 330 6.76 -17.06 0.48
CA THR A 330 6.41 -17.26 1.89
C THR A 330 7.28 -18.36 2.52
N SER A 331 7.59 -19.43 1.79
CA SER A 331 8.52 -20.47 2.25
C SER A 331 9.95 -19.97 2.42
N GLY A 332 10.41 -19.10 1.51
CA GLY A 332 11.69 -18.40 1.64
C GLY A 332 11.76 -17.59 2.93
N LEU A 333 10.73 -16.79 3.21
CA LEU A 333 10.61 -16.04 4.46
C LEU A 333 10.54 -16.96 5.68
N ARG A 334 9.83 -18.10 5.60
CA ARG A 334 9.76 -19.10 6.67
C ARG A 334 11.13 -19.67 7.01
N ALA A 335 12.00 -19.86 6.02
CA ALA A 335 13.38 -20.30 6.24
C ALA A 335 14.22 -19.27 7.01
N GLY A 336 13.94 -17.97 6.86
CA GLY A 336 14.51 -16.91 7.69
C GLY A 336 13.84 -16.79 9.06
N ALA A 337 12.51 -16.92 9.11
CA ALA A 337 11.70 -16.75 10.30
C ALA A 337 12.05 -17.75 11.41
N LYS A 338 12.44 -18.98 11.03
CA LYS A 338 12.68 -20.08 11.98
C LYS A 338 13.81 -19.81 12.98
N TYR A 339 14.74 -18.90 12.67
CA TYR A 339 15.90 -18.65 13.55
C TYR A 339 15.51 -17.97 14.86
N ASP A 340 14.39 -17.25 14.91
CA ASP A 340 13.89 -16.57 16.11
C ASP A 340 12.37 -16.71 16.27
N ASN A 341 11.77 -17.76 15.67
CA ASN A 341 10.32 -18.03 15.69
C ASN A 341 9.46 -16.81 15.32
N LEU A 342 9.83 -16.14 14.22
CA LEU A 342 9.22 -14.88 13.82
C LEU A 342 7.89 -15.11 13.08
N PRO A 343 6.88 -14.24 13.27
CA PRO A 343 5.68 -14.26 12.46
C PRO A 343 5.94 -13.64 11.08
N ILE A 344 5.37 -14.24 10.04
CA ILE A 344 5.48 -13.74 8.67
C ILE A 344 4.31 -12.80 8.38
N HIS A 345 4.61 -11.69 7.71
CA HIS A 345 3.65 -10.67 7.27
C HIS A 345 3.65 -10.60 5.76
N MET A 346 2.54 -10.95 5.11
CA MET A 346 2.47 -10.92 3.65
C MET A 346 1.57 -9.80 3.17
N TYR A 347 2.01 -9.08 2.14
CA TYR A 347 1.05 -8.38 1.31
C TYR A 347 0.30 -9.40 0.47
N VAL A 348 -1.03 -9.30 0.49
CA VAL A 348 -1.94 -10.06 -0.37
C VAL A 348 -2.92 -9.07 -0.98
N MET A 349 -2.65 -8.59 -2.18
CA MET A 349 -3.24 -7.40 -2.76
C MET A 349 -4.48 -7.74 -3.60
N PRO A 350 -5.68 -7.31 -3.17
CA PRO A 350 -6.92 -7.56 -3.89
C PRO A 350 -7.14 -6.56 -5.04
N HIS A 351 -6.08 -6.01 -5.64
CA HIS A 351 -6.22 -4.89 -6.56
C HIS A 351 -6.96 -5.27 -7.82
N SER A 352 -7.99 -4.51 -8.18
CA SER A 352 -8.79 -4.78 -9.36
C SER A 352 -8.91 -3.49 -10.19
N PRO A 353 -8.92 -3.59 -11.53
CA PRO A 353 -9.19 -4.79 -12.34
C PRO A 353 -7.98 -5.69 -12.66
N GLY A 354 -6.79 -5.42 -12.12
CA GLY A 354 -5.58 -6.20 -12.44
C GLY A 354 -5.58 -7.65 -11.91
N ASN A 355 -6.17 -7.90 -10.76
CA ASN A 355 -6.26 -9.20 -10.11
C ASN A 355 -7.69 -9.78 -10.21
N THR A 356 -7.82 -11.10 -10.07
CA THR A 356 -9.13 -11.79 -10.05
C THR A 356 -9.52 -12.20 -8.63
N PRO A 357 -10.82 -12.27 -8.30
CA PRO A 357 -11.26 -12.77 -6.98
C PRO A 357 -10.70 -14.16 -6.66
N ARG A 358 -10.63 -15.05 -7.66
CA ARG A 358 -10.04 -16.39 -7.54
C ARG A 358 -8.57 -16.31 -7.10
N ASP A 359 -7.76 -15.55 -7.82
CA ASP A 359 -6.31 -15.52 -7.59
C ASP A 359 -5.97 -14.81 -6.27
N PHE A 360 -6.69 -13.75 -5.93
CA PHE A 360 -6.60 -13.13 -4.60
C PHE A 360 -6.90 -14.15 -3.47
N ARG A 361 -8.00 -14.91 -3.58
CA ARG A 361 -8.35 -15.96 -2.60
C ARG A 361 -7.25 -17.01 -2.50
N LEU A 362 -6.72 -17.47 -3.63
CA LEU A 362 -5.65 -18.46 -3.65
C LEU A 362 -4.37 -17.92 -3.02
N SER A 363 -3.95 -16.70 -3.33
CA SER A 363 -2.80 -16.03 -2.71
C SER A 363 -2.97 -15.90 -1.19
N TYR A 364 -4.15 -15.49 -0.73
CA TYR A 364 -4.49 -15.36 0.69
C TYR A 364 -4.28 -16.68 1.46
N TYR A 365 -4.94 -17.74 0.99
CA TYR A 365 -4.85 -19.04 1.65
C TYR A 365 -3.49 -19.71 1.48
N THR A 366 -2.80 -19.47 0.35
CA THR A 366 -1.44 -19.95 0.14
C THR A 366 -0.48 -19.30 1.14
N ALA A 367 -0.54 -17.98 1.33
CA ALA A 367 0.29 -17.29 2.32
C ALA A 367 0.05 -17.85 3.74
N ILE A 368 -1.21 -18.08 4.12
CA ILE A 368 -1.57 -18.66 5.42
C ILE A 368 -1.01 -20.09 5.57
N ALA A 369 -1.25 -20.96 4.58
CA ALA A 369 -0.79 -22.34 4.59
C ALA A 369 0.74 -22.44 4.72
N HIS A 370 1.46 -21.48 4.14
CA HIS A 370 2.92 -21.39 4.22
C HIS A 370 3.44 -20.66 5.47
N GLY A 371 2.56 -20.19 6.36
CA GLY A 371 2.91 -19.74 7.71
C GLY A 371 2.76 -18.25 7.98
N ALA A 372 2.12 -17.48 7.09
CA ALA A 372 1.75 -16.10 7.38
C ALA A 372 0.89 -16.01 8.65
N LYS A 373 1.18 -14.99 9.47
CA LYS A 373 0.43 -14.66 10.70
C LYS A 373 -0.22 -13.30 10.63
N HIS A 374 0.23 -12.45 9.73
CA HIS A 374 -0.44 -11.22 9.33
C HIS A 374 -0.64 -11.22 7.83
N ILE A 375 -1.78 -10.69 7.41
CA ILE A 375 -2.01 -10.31 6.01
C ILE A 375 -2.22 -8.80 5.96
N ASN A 376 -1.74 -8.20 4.89
CA ASN A 376 -1.89 -6.79 4.62
C ASN A 376 -2.36 -6.64 3.18
N TYR A 377 -3.48 -5.96 2.96
CA TYR A 377 -4.07 -5.86 1.62
C TYR A 377 -3.45 -4.79 0.72
N PHE A 378 -2.54 -3.96 1.24
CA PHE A 378 -1.81 -2.88 0.54
C PHE A 378 -2.41 -2.36 -0.79
N CYS A 379 -3.61 -1.78 -0.90
CA CYS A 379 -4.69 -1.69 0.08
C CYS A 379 -6.00 -2.21 -0.51
N ALA A 380 -6.91 -2.59 0.38
CA ALA A 380 -8.31 -2.81 0.03
C ALA A 380 -9.08 -1.49 0.20
N SER A 381 -9.01 -0.60 -0.80
CA SER A 381 -9.65 0.72 -0.80
C SER A 381 -10.35 0.97 -2.13
N PRO A 382 -11.54 1.59 -2.15
CA PRO A 382 -12.18 1.98 -3.41
C PRO A 382 -11.36 3.06 -4.11
N LEU A 383 -11.37 3.05 -5.43
CA LEU A 383 -10.60 3.97 -6.28
C LEU A 383 -10.75 5.41 -5.82
N ALA A 384 -11.96 5.91 -5.51
CA ALA A 384 -12.15 7.29 -5.08
C ALA A 384 -11.31 7.70 -3.84
N THR A 385 -10.99 6.75 -2.97
CA THR A 385 -10.22 6.97 -1.73
C THR A 385 -8.82 6.40 -1.74
N GLY A 386 -8.47 5.57 -2.73
CA GLY A 386 -7.14 5.00 -2.87
C GLY A 386 -6.07 6.06 -3.16
N VAL A 387 -4.82 5.62 -3.30
CA VAL A 387 -3.74 6.45 -3.82
C VAL A 387 -2.98 5.59 -4.82
N THR A 388 -2.64 6.17 -5.97
CA THR A 388 -1.92 5.49 -7.06
C THR A 388 -2.67 4.29 -7.67
N GLU A 389 -1.95 3.32 -8.23
CA GLU A 389 -2.43 2.07 -8.84
C GLU A 389 -3.02 1.04 -7.85
N ASN A 390 -2.92 1.29 -6.54
CA ASN A 390 -3.23 0.29 -5.50
C ASN A 390 -4.66 0.44 -4.95
N TYR A 391 -5.65 -0.05 -5.69
CA TYR A 391 -7.07 0.05 -5.33
C TYR A 391 -7.87 -1.17 -5.77
N ILE A 392 -9.08 -1.30 -5.24
CA ILE A 392 -10.12 -2.18 -5.79
C ILE A 392 -11.12 -1.28 -6.51
N ALA A 393 -11.48 -1.61 -7.76
CA ALA A 393 -12.51 -0.87 -8.46
C ALA A 393 -13.77 -0.82 -7.59
N THR A 394 -14.35 0.37 -7.43
CA THR A 394 -15.43 0.59 -6.46
C THR A 394 -16.59 -0.37 -6.70
N ASP A 395 -16.94 -0.60 -7.96
CA ASP A 395 -18.04 -1.45 -8.40
C ASP A 395 -17.67 -2.92 -8.65
N ASP A 396 -16.43 -3.35 -8.38
CA ASP A 396 -16.04 -4.76 -8.44
C ASP A 396 -16.50 -5.51 -7.17
N LEU A 397 -17.82 -5.72 -7.10
CA LEU A 397 -18.45 -6.39 -5.96
C LEU A 397 -17.99 -7.83 -5.79
N GLU A 398 -17.46 -8.48 -6.83
CA GLU A 398 -16.91 -9.83 -6.70
C GLU A 398 -15.60 -9.81 -5.89
N MET A 399 -14.69 -8.89 -6.21
CA MET A 399 -13.46 -8.73 -5.42
C MET A 399 -13.77 -8.26 -3.99
N TRP A 400 -14.68 -7.31 -3.81
CA TRP A 400 -15.10 -6.87 -2.47
C TRP A 400 -15.73 -8.00 -1.64
N ARG A 401 -16.57 -8.84 -2.26
CA ARG A 401 -17.11 -10.05 -1.59
C ARG A 401 -15.99 -10.99 -1.19
N GLN A 402 -14.97 -11.14 -2.01
CA GLN A 402 -13.85 -12.02 -1.72
C GLN A 402 -12.96 -11.48 -0.59
N VAL A 403 -12.71 -10.16 -0.53
CA VAL A 403 -12.04 -9.51 0.61
C VAL A 403 -12.82 -9.74 1.90
N HIS A 404 -14.15 -9.53 1.85
CA HIS A 404 -15.03 -9.81 2.99
C HIS A 404 -14.97 -11.27 3.40
N ALA A 405 -15.10 -12.21 2.47
CA ALA A 405 -15.09 -13.64 2.75
C ALA A 405 -13.76 -14.09 3.36
N CYS A 406 -12.61 -13.79 2.74
CA CYS A 406 -11.29 -14.16 3.26
C CYS A 406 -11.03 -13.61 4.67
N THR A 407 -11.59 -12.45 4.99
CA THR A 407 -11.43 -11.82 6.31
C THR A 407 -12.29 -12.50 7.39
N HIS A 408 -13.45 -13.05 7.03
CA HIS A 408 -14.44 -13.56 7.99
C HIS A 408 -14.53 -15.10 8.06
N GLU A 409 -13.83 -15.81 7.17
CA GLU A 409 -13.57 -17.26 7.25
C GLU A 409 -12.51 -17.58 8.31
#